data_AF-A0A644ZTR7-F1
#
_entry.id   AF-A0A644ZTR7-F1
#
_cell.length_a   1.000
_cell.length_b   1.000
_cell.length_c   1.000
_cell.angle_alpha   90.00
_cell.angle_beta   90.00
_cell.angle_gamma   90.00
#
_symmetry.space_group_name_H-M   'P 1'
#
loop_
_entity.id
_entity.type
_entity.pdbx_description
1 polymer ?
#
loop_
_entity_poly.entity_id
_entity_poly.type
_entity_poly.pdbx_seq_one_letter_code
_entity_poly.pdbx_strand_id
1 'polypeptide(L)' 'MHTTLLGLFPCGEGSGYAGGIVSSAMDGMASADAVKAYMEC' A
#
# COMPACT_ATOMS: atom_id res chain seq x y z
N MET A 1 -13.20 -0.99 1.74
CA MET A 1 -12.07 -1.22 0.82
C MET A 1 -12.07 -2.69 0.43
N HIS A 2 -12.04 -2.99 -0.87
CA HIS A 2 -12.20 -4.34 -1.43
C HIS A 2 -10.87 -4.79 -2.03
N THR A 3 -9.96 -5.25 -1.18
CA THR A 3 -8.73 -5.95 -1.59
C THR A 3 -8.91 -7.44 -1.28
N THR A 4 -9.76 -8.08 -2.07
CA THR A 4 -10.02 -9.53 -1.97
C THR A 4 -8.96 -10.38 -2.68
N LEU A 5 -8.05 -9.73 -3.43
CA LEU A 5 -6.95 -10.40 -4.12
C LEU A 5 -5.71 -10.48 -3.21
N LEU A 6 -5.25 -11.71 -2.96
CA LEU A 6 -4.04 -11.98 -2.18
C LEU A 6 -2.79 -11.43 -2.89
N GLY A 7 -1.86 -10.88 -2.10
CA GLY A 7 -0.61 -10.31 -2.61
C GLY A 7 -0.77 -8.97 -3.34
N LEU A 8 -1.96 -8.35 -3.32
CA LEU A 8 -2.18 -7.01 -3.87
C LEU A 8 -2.11 -5.95 -2.76
N PHE A 9 -1.22 -4.97 -2.93
CA PHE A 9 -0.98 -3.89 -1.96
C PHE A 9 -1.22 -2.52 -2.62
N PRO A 10 -2.48 -2.08 -2.73
CA PRO A 10 -2.76 -0.77 -3.32
C PRO A 10 -2.30 0.34 -2.38
N CYS A 11 -1.65 1.36 -2.93
CA CYS A 11 -1.17 2.52 -2.19
C CYS A 11 -1.25 3.81 -3.02
N GLY A 12 -1.09 4.94 -2.33
CA GLY A 12 -1.11 6.28 -2.87
C GLY A 12 -2.51 6.89 -2.97
N GLU A 13 -2.62 7.98 -3.71
CA GLU A 13 -3.88 8.70 -3.86
C GLU A 13 -4.89 7.92 -4.72
N GLY A 14 -4.41 7.24 -5.76
CA GLY A 14 -5.25 6.44 -6.65
C GLY A 14 -5.92 5.24 -5.98
N SER A 15 -5.37 4.74 -4.86
CA SER A 15 -6.02 3.71 -4.04
C SER A 15 -7.10 4.29 -3.12
N GLY A 16 -7.12 5.60 -2.92
CA GLY A 16 -7.96 6.31 -1.95
C GLY A 16 -7.43 6.26 -0.51
N TYR A 17 -6.16 5.87 -0.28
CA TYR A 17 -5.57 5.74 1.07
C TYR A 17 -4.74 6.96 1.49
N ALA A 18 -4.37 7.79 0.52
CA ALA A 18 -3.67 9.04 0.70
C ALA A 18 -4.31 10.18 -0.10
N GLY A 19 -3.90 11.43 0.14
CA GLY A 19 -4.52 12.63 -0.48
C GLY A 19 -3.54 13.73 -0.87
N GLY A 20 -2.27 13.39 -1.10
CA GLY A 20 -1.22 14.34 -1.46
C GLY A 20 0.17 13.75 -1.35
N ILE A 21 1.19 14.47 -1.84
CA ILE A 21 2.56 13.96 -2.05
C ILE A 21 3.11 13.25 -0.81
N VAL A 22 3.11 13.93 0.34
CA VAL A 22 3.71 13.40 1.59
C VAL A 22 2.92 12.18 2.09
N SER A 23 1.58 12.25 2.12
CA SER A 23 0.76 11.12 2.53
C SER A 23 0.90 9.91 1.61
N SER A 24 1.03 10.14 0.29
CA SER A 24 1.21 9.07 -0.69
C SER A 24 2.59 8.41 -0.56
N ALA A 25 3.62 9.18 -0.23
CA ALA A 25 4.95 8.63 0.07
C ALA A 25 4.93 7.78 1.35
N MET A 26 4.27 8.24 2.40
CA MET A 26 4.09 7.47 3.64
C MET A 26 3.33 6.16 3.42
N ASP A 27 2.23 6.22 2.66
CA ASP A 27 1.43 5.05 2.31
C ASP A 27 2.23 4.06 1.43
N GLY A 28 3.03 4.57 0.50
CA GLY A 28 3.96 3.75 -0.29
C GLY A 28 5.00 3.00 0.55
N MET A 29 5.56 3.64 1.58
CA MET A 29 6.49 2.97 2.50
C MET A 29 5.80 1.84 3.28
N ALA A 30 4.60 2.09 3.83
CA ALA A 30 3.83 1.07 4.52
C ALA A 30 3.47 -0.11 3.60
N SER A 31 3.14 0.19 2.34
CA SER A 31 2.88 -0.83 1.30
C SER A 31 4.11 -1.68 1.01
N ALA A 32 5.30 -1.06 0.91
CA ALA A 32 6.56 -1.77 0.70
C ALA A 32 6.92 -2.69 1.88
N ASP A 33 6.72 -2.23 3.11
CA ASP A 33 6.91 -3.06 4.31
C ASP A 33 5.95 -4.26 4.33
N ALA A 34 4.70 -4.05 3.91
CA ALA A 34 3.71 -5.13 3.79
C ALA A 34 4.08 -6.15 2.71
N VAL A 35 4.58 -5.70 1.55
CA VAL A 35 5.11 -6.57 0.50
C VAL A 35 6.27 -7.40 1.03
N LYS A 36 7.23 -6.76 1.74
CA LYS A 36 8.37 -7.46 2.32
C LYS A 36 7.91 -8.57 3.26
N ALA A 37 7.03 -8.26 4.21
CA ALA A 37 6.50 -9.23 5.16
C ALA A 37 5.78 -10.40 4.47
N TYR A 38 5.06 -10.12 3.37
CA TYR A 38 4.38 -11.14 2.58
C TYR A 38 5.34 -12.06 1.80
N MET A 39 6.50 -11.55 1.36
CA MET A 39 7.51 -12.34 0.63
C MET A 39 8.43 -13.15 1.55
N GLU A 40 8.59 -12.73 2.80
CA GLU A 40 9.42 -13.41 3.81
C GLU A 40 8.67 -14.53 4.56
N CYS A 41 7.39 -14.78 4.22
CA CYS A 41 6.56 -15.89 4.70
C CYS A 41 6.50 -17.05 3.69
#